data_AF-A0A8T4UY00-F1
#
_entry.id   AF-A0A8T4UY00-F1
#
_cell.length_a   1.000
_cell.length_b   1.000
_cell.length_c   1.000
_cell.angle_alpha   90.00
_cell.angle_beta   90.00
_cell.angle_gamma   90.00
#
_symmetry.space_group_name_H-M   'P 1'
#
loop_
_entity.id
_entity.type
_entity.pdbx_description
1 polymer ?
#
loop_
_entity_poly.entity_id
_entity_poly.type
_entity_poly.pdbx_seq_one_letter_code
_entity_poly.pdbx_strand_id
1 'polypeptide(L)'
;MEKINLCKGGCENKAMYSGWCGLRWRKKNKISVSCPKLEEKRGMAISRYRIKEAKLGLNPMQNPEICKNNHSIGRNKKAAQSLKRLGKLKLLPQQIESKYKSKKRLMKIRQALQKLVAEGKLNHQIESQEQKKLRHEKISKTITELYTKGYYKNFTKKKIIYNSKSNGKVYFRSKWELEVAKLLDKSNIKWLYEPFAIPYTDDNKKKHNTIPDFYLPKYKSIIEVKGDRKDFISNIKNKEKGIRKKGFNFYLWMEKEIKMIRKGNSQILLENIKNVEVENNA
;
A
#
# COMPACT_ATOMS: atom_id res chain seq x y z
N MET A 1 -2.09 50.28 15.99
CA MET A 1 -1.26 49.09 15.64
C MET A 1 -1.98 47.84 16.14
N GLU A 2 -2.35 46.91 15.25
CA GLU A 2 -2.95 45.64 15.67
C GLU A 2 -1.93 44.78 16.42
N LYS A 3 -2.26 44.33 17.63
CA LYS A 3 -1.42 43.38 18.39
C LYS A 3 -1.39 42.04 17.65
N ILE A 4 -0.26 41.73 17.02
CA ILE A 4 -0.03 40.43 16.40
C ILE A 4 0.14 39.39 17.52
N ASN A 5 -0.85 38.50 17.67
CA ASN A 5 -0.75 37.38 18.60
C ASN A 5 0.36 36.40 18.12
N LEU A 6 1.37 36.17 18.96
CA LEU A 6 2.42 35.19 18.71
C LEU A 6 1.96 33.77 19.08
N CYS A 7 2.56 32.76 18.44
CA CYS A 7 2.23 31.37 18.75
C CYS A 7 2.61 30.96 20.18
N LYS A 8 1.65 30.42 20.94
CA LYS A 8 1.84 29.90 22.31
C LYS A 8 2.88 28.77 22.43
N GLY A 9 3.22 28.11 21.33
CA GLY A 9 4.30 27.11 21.30
C GLY A 9 5.71 27.70 21.27
N GLY A 10 5.84 29.03 21.28
CA GLY A 10 7.12 29.74 21.33
C GLY A 10 7.89 29.71 20.00
N CYS A 11 7.21 29.49 18.87
CA CYS A 11 7.87 29.40 17.56
C CYS A 11 8.01 30.72 16.81
N GLU A 12 7.72 31.85 17.47
CA GLU A 12 7.79 33.23 16.95
C GLU A 12 6.90 33.52 15.71
N ASN A 13 6.30 32.50 15.10
CA ASN A 13 5.33 32.66 14.03
C ASN A 13 4.04 33.33 14.54
N LYS A 14 3.43 34.15 13.68
CA LYS A 14 2.09 34.73 13.86
C LYS A 14 1.08 33.61 14.10
N ALA A 15 0.29 33.74 15.17
CA ALA A 15 -0.80 32.82 15.46
C ALA A 15 -1.94 33.05 14.45
N MET A 16 -2.44 31.98 13.85
CA MET A 16 -3.55 32.06 12.90
C MET A 16 -4.89 31.84 13.59
N TYR A 17 -4.98 30.87 14.50
CA TYR A 17 -6.22 30.53 15.21
C TYR A 17 -5.91 30.19 16.67
N SER A 18 -6.62 30.81 17.62
CA SER A 18 -6.54 30.54 19.07
C SER A 18 -5.13 30.45 19.68
N GLY A 19 -4.15 31.16 19.11
CA GLY A 19 -2.76 31.19 19.60
C GLY A 19 -1.82 30.16 18.97
N TRP A 20 -2.20 29.48 17.88
CA TRP A 20 -1.36 28.46 17.21
C TRP A 20 -1.03 28.82 15.76
N CYS A 21 0.16 28.44 15.29
CA CYS A 21 0.75 28.85 14.01
C CYS A 21 0.45 27.94 12.81
N GLY A 22 -0.49 26.98 12.91
CA GLY A 22 -0.73 26.02 11.82
C GLY A 22 -2.17 25.54 11.73
N LEU A 23 -2.63 25.30 10.50
CA LEU A 23 -3.91 24.67 10.17
C LEU A 23 -3.67 23.42 9.30
N ARG A 24 -4.40 22.32 9.55
CA ARG A 24 -4.66 21.33 8.51
C ARG A 24 -5.95 20.54 8.75
N TRP A 25 -6.66 20.29 7.66
CA TRP A 25 -7.94 19.57 7.62
C TRP A 25 -7.79 18.05 7.67
N ARG A 26 -8.62 17.37 8.47
CA ARG A 26 -9.31 16.10 8.13
C ARG A 26 -10.37 15.67 9.18
N LYS A 27 -11.33 14.88 8.66
CA LYS A 27 -12.63 14.37 9.18
C LYS A 27 -12.81 14.16 10.70
N LYS A 28 -13.96 14.65 11.21
CA LYS A 28 -14.67 14.36 12.48
C LYS A 28 -14.34 15.20 13.73
N ASN A 29 -14.55 16.52 13.65
CA ASN A 29 -14.97 17.44 14.74
C ASN A 29 -14.28 17.41 16.14
N LYS A 30 -13.01 17.02 16.29
CA LYS A 30 -12.24 17.30 17.52
C LYS A 30 -10.97 18.09 17.20
N ILE A 31 -10.77 19.21 17.91
CA ILE A 31 -9.72 20.20 17.70
C ILE A 31 -8.48 19.82 18.53
N SER A 32 -7.33 19.59 17.90
CA SER A 32 -6.05 19.74 18.60
C SER A 32 -4.95 20.15 17.63
N VAL A 33 -4.38 21.34 17.83
CA VAL A 33 -3.16 21.78 17.15
C VAL A 33 -2.02 21.72 18.17
N SER A 34 -0.88 21.13 17.80
CA SER A 34 0.39 21.37 18.52
C SER A 34 1.34 22.13 17.60
N CYS A 35 1.91 23.23 18.12
CA CYS A 35 3.01 23.95 17.47
C CYS A 35 4.17 22.98 17.17
N PRO A 36 4.87 23.11 16.03
CA PRO A 36 6.05 22.29 15.72
C PRO A 36 7.12 22.30 16.83
N LYS A 37 7.41 23.47 17.44
CA LYS A 37 8.32 23.54 18.60
C LYS A 37 7.76 22.79 19.82
N LEU A 38 6.44 22.76 20.00
CA LEU A 38 5.78 22.02 21.09
C LEU A 38 5.78 20.51 20.85
N GLU A 39 5.55 20.06 19.61
CA GLU A 39 5.75 18.66 19.22
C GLU A 39 7.20 18.23 19.40
N GLU A 40 8.15 19.11 19.09
CA GLU A 40 9.56 18.85 19.31
C GLU A 40 9.89 18.73 20.80
N LYS A 41 9.40 19.65 21.64
CA LYS A 41 9.53 19.58 23.11
C LYS A 41 8.92 18.29 23.67
N ARG A 42 7.72 17.91 23.21
CA ARG A 42 7.06 16.64 23.60
C ARG A 42 7.88 15.43 23.16
N GLY A 43 8.36 15.40 21.92
CA GLY A 43 9.23 14.35 21.41
C GLY A 43 10.54 14.23 22.22
N MET A 44 11.15 15.36 22.57
CA MET A 44 12.33 15.40 23.44
C MET A 44 12.03 14.89 24.85
N ALA A 45 10.89 15.26 25.45
CA ALA A 45 10.48 14.78 26.77
C ALA A 45 10.23 13.27 26.77
N ILE A 46 9.50 12.74 25.78
CA ILE A 46 9.27 11.28 25.65
C ILE A 46 10.60 10.54 25.42
N SER A 47 11.50 11.10 24.60
CA SER A 47 12.83 10.54 24.38
C SER A 47 13.65 10.50 25.67
N ARG A 48 13.71 11.60 26.43
CA ARG A 48 14.40 11.67 27.73
C ARG A 48 13.82 10.68 28.74
N TYR A 49 12.49 10.59 28.82
CA TYR A 49 11.79 9.65 29.69
C TYR A 49 12.17 8.19 29.34
N ARG A 50 12.12 7.80 28.06
CA ARG A 50 12.52 6.45 27.61
C ARG A 50 14.00 6.16 27.81
N ILE A 51 14.87 7.16 27.64
CA ILE A 51 16.30 7.02 27.96
C ILE A 51 16.50 6.79 29.46
N LYS A 52 15.73 7.48 30.31
CA LYS A 52 15.73 7.28 31.77
C LYS A 52 15.25 5.87 32.12
N GLU A 53 14.13 5.41 31.57
CA GLU A 53 13.65 4.02 31.76
C GLU A 53 14.68 2.98 31.30
N ALA A 54 15.30 3.17 30.14
CA ALA A 54 16.32 2.26 29.63
C ALA A 54 17.57 2.22 30.51
N LYS A 55 17.99 3.35 31.10
CA LYS A 55 19.10 3.39 32.08
C LYS A 55 18.75 2.65 33.37
N LEU A 56 17.49 2.72 33.79
CA LEU A 56 16.95 2.03 34.97
C LEU A 56 16.59 0.57 34.70
N GLY A 57 16.74 0.07 33.47
CA GLY A 57 16.34 -1.30 33.10
C GLY A 57 14.82 -1.51 32.98
N LEU A 58 14.02 -0.45 33.04
CA LEU A 58 12.55 -0.46 33.04
C LEU A 58 11.94 -0.42 31.63
N ASN A 59 12.75 -0.61 30.57
CA ASN A 59 12.23 -0.60 29.21
C ASN A 59 11.22 -1.76 29.06
N PRO A 60 10.00 -1.54 28.56
CA PRO A 60 9.02 -2.62 28.36
C PRO A 60 9.50 -3.73 27.40
N MET A 61 10.50 -3.46 26.55
CA MET A 61 11.18 -4.50 25.76
C MET A 61 12.15 -5.37 26.58
N GLN A 62 12.51 -4.92 27.78
CA GLN A 62 13.34 -5.64 28.76
C GLN A 62 12.50 -6.22 29.90
N ASN A 63 11.23 -5.80 30.06
CA ASN A 63 10.31 -6.43 31.00
C ASN A 63 9.86 -7.79 30.43
N PRO A 64 10.31 -8.92 31.02
CA PRO A 64 9.99 -10.25 30.52
C PRO A 64 8.49 -10.54 30.58
N GLU A 65 7.76 -9.90 31.50
CA GLU A 65 6.33 -10.10 31.69
C GLU A 65 5.48 -9.47 30.59
N ILE A 66 5.94 -8.36 30.02
CA ILE A 66 5.25 -7.64 28.94
C ILE A 66 5.56 -8.28 27.57
N CYS A 67 6.73 -8.92 27.43
CA CYS A 67 7.21 -9.48 26.17
C CYS A 67 7.04 -11.02 26.04
N LYS A 68 6.17 -11.64 26.86
CA LYS A 68 6.02 -13.11 26.95
C LYS A 68 5.68 -13.81 25.63
N ASN A 69 5.12 -13.11 24.64
CA ASN A 69 4.46 -13.78 23.50
C ASN A 69 5.20 -13.78 22.15
N ASN A 70 6.44 -13.26 22.01
CA ASN A 70 7.03 -13.21 20.65
C ASN A 70 8.57 -13.31 20.47
N HIS A 71 9.38 -13.46 21.52
CA HIS A 71 10.83 -13.57 21.33
C HIS A 71 11.49 -14.50 22.36
N SER A 72 12.39 -15.38 21.90
CA SER A 72 13.20 -16.21 22.79
C SER A 72 14.13 -15.34 23.66
N ILE A 73 14.40 -15.79 24.89
CA ILE A 73 15.27 -15.10 25.87
C ILE A 73 16.61 -14.70 25.24
N GLY A 74 17.22 -15.58 24.45
CA GLY A 74 18.48 -15.30 23.74
C GLY A 74 18.39 -14.17 22.71
N ARG A 75 17.24 -14.02 22.03
CA ARG A 75 17.00 -12.95 21.04
C ARG A 75 16.84 -11.59 21.73
N ASN A 76 16.15 -11.57 22.87
CA ASN A 76 15.99 -10.38 23.70
C ASN A 76 17.33 -9.93 24.30
N LYS A 77 18.16 -10.86 24.79
CA LYS A 77 19.50 -10.55 25.31
C LYS A 77 20.41 -9.95 24.24
N LYS A 78 20.43 -10.51 23.03
CA LYS A 78 21.18 -9.97 21.88
C LYS A 78 20.66 -8.59 21.46
N ALA A 79 19.35 -8.40 21.37
CA ALA A 79 18.75 -7.11 21.03
C ALA A 79 19.07 -6.03 22.09
N ALA A 80 18.98 -6.37 23.38
CA ALA A 80 19.33 -5.47 24.47
C ALA A 80 20.83 -5.09 24.46
N GLN A 81 21.73 -6.04 24.18
CA GLN A 81 23.16 -5.76 24.04
C GLN A 81 23.46 -4.85 22.83
N SER A 82 22.81 -5.10 21.69
CA SER A 82 22.92 -4.24 20.50
C SER A 82 22.40 -2.82 20.78
N LEU A 83 21.27 -2.68 21.46
CA LEU A 83 20.73 -1.37 21.87
C LEU A 83 21.67 -0.66 22.86
N LYS A 84 22.26 -1.38 23.82
CA LYS A 84 23.26 -0.83 24.75
C LYS A 84 24.50 -0.33 24.02
N ARG A 85 25.01 -1.08 23.04
CA ARG A 85 26.15 -0.67 22.18
C ARG A 85 25.80 0.56 21.33
N LEU A 86 24.65 0.55 20.67
CA LEU A 86 24.17 1.70 19.88
C LEU A 86 23.96 2.94 20.76
N GLY A 87 23.52 2.77 22.01
CA GLY A 87 23.36 3.84 22.99
C GLY A 87 24.68 4.50 23.37
N LYS A 88 25.73 3.69 23.63
CA LYS A 88 27.08 4.18 23.87
C LYS A 88 27.63 4.99 22.68
N LEU A 89 27.32 4.56 21.46
CA LEU A 89 27.74 5.25 20.22
C LEU A 89 26.87 6.45 19.84
N LYS A 90 25.84 6.81 20.64
CA LYS A 90 24.82 7.82 20.28
C LYS A 90 24.08 7.50 18.96
N LEU A 91 24.09 6.24 18.54
CA LEU A 91 23.47 5.70 17.32
C LEU A 91 22.18 4.92 17.59
N LEU A 92 21.62 5.00 18.80
CA LEU A 92 20.29 4.44 19.06
C LEU A 92 19.35 4.93 17.95
N PRO A 93 18.57 4.04 17.32
CA PRO A 93 17.50 4.48 16.46
C PRO A 93 16.67 5.42 17.33
N GLN A 94 16.68 6.71 17.01
CA GLN A 94 15.82 7.67 17.67
C GLN A 94 14.40 7.28 17.25
N GLN A 95 13.81 6.33 17.98
CA GLN A 95 12.54 5.68 17.64
C GLN A 95 11.34 6.66 17.75
N ILE A 96 11.61 7.94 17.94
CA ILE A 96 10.63 9.03 17.90
C ILE A 96 11.27 10.27 17.26
N GLU A 97 11.92 10.12 16.10
CA GLU A 97 12.10 11.29 15.24
C GLU A 97 10.71 11.72 14.74
N SER A 98 10.37 13.00 14.91
CA SER A 98 9.20 13.56 14.22
C SER A 98 9.31 13.30 12.72
N LYS A 99 8.18 13.19 12.01
CA LYS A 99 8.19 13.01 10.53
C LYS A 99 9.11 14.03 9.84
N TYR A 100 9.19 15.23 10.39
CA TYR A 100 10.10 16.28 9.94
C TYR A 100 11.59 15.93 10.13
N LYS A 101 12.02 15.51 11.33
CA LYS A 101 13.41 15.09 11.59
C LYS A 101 13.82 13.88 10.75
N SER A 102 12.92 12.91 10.60
CA SER A 102 13.12 11.76 9.70
C SER A 102 13.32 12.19 8.25
N LYS A 103 12.48 13.09 7.72
CA LYS A 103 12.64 13.64 6.37
C LYS A 103 13.96 14.39 6.19
N LYS A 104 14.34 15.22 7.17
CA LYS A 104 15.60 15.98 7.15
C LYS A 104 16.82 15.05 7.20
N ARG A 105 16.78 13.98 8.01
CA ARG A 105 17.83 12.95 8.05
C ARG A 105 17.94 12.19 6.74
N LEU A 106 16.82 11.73 6.17
CA LEU A 106 16.81 11.08 4.85
C LEU A 106 17.38 11.99 3.75
N MET A 107 17.11 13.30 3.81
CA MET A 107 17.71 14.27 2.89
C MET A 107 19.23 14.35 3.05
N LYS A 108 19.74 14.45 4.29
CA LYS A 108 21.19 14.44 4.57
C LYS A 108 21.86 13.14 4.11
N ILE A 109 21.22 11.99 4.34
CA ILE A 109 21.73 10.70 3.87
C ILE A 109 21.81 10.69 2.34
N ARG A 110 20.77 11.16 1.63
CA ARG A 110 20.80 11.28 0.17
C ARG A 110 21.92 12.19 -0.32
N GLN A 111 22.10 13.35 0.31
CA GLN A 111 23.20 14.28 -0.03
C GLN A 111 24.58 13.65 0.20
N ALA A 112 24.77 12.96 1.33
CA ALA A 112 26.02 12.27 1.63
C ALA A 112 26.30 11.14 0.63
N LEU A 113 25.29 10.35 0.26
CA LEU A 113 25.41 9.32 -0.76
C LEU A 113 25.74 9.92 -2.14
N GLN A 114 25.08 11.01 -2.54
CA GLN A 114 25.40 11.73 -3.78
C GLN A 114 26.84 12.25 -3.79
N LYS A 115 27.33 12.75 -2.65
CA LYS A 115 28.72 13.20 -2.51
C LYS A 115 29.71 12.04 -2.65
N LEU A 116 29.47 10.92 -1.97
CA LEU A 116 30.32 9.72 -2.05
C LEU A 116 30.35 9.14 -3.47
N VAL A 117 29.23 9.21 -4.19
CA VAL A 117 29.14 8.88 -5.62
C VAL A 117 30.02 9.82 -6.45
N ALA A 118 29.90 11.14 -6.26
CA ALA A 118 30.66 12.12 -7.02
C ALA A 118 32.18 12.01 -6.74
N GLU A 119 32.56 11.61 -5.53
CA GLU A 119 33.94 11.33 -5.12
C GLU A 119 34.44 9.95 -5.59
N GLY A 120 33.63 9.14 -6.29
CA GLY A 120 33.99 7.79 -6.74
C GLY A 120 34.18 6.76 -5.61
N LYS A 121 33.86 7.13 -4.36
CA LYS A 121 34.01 6.28 -3.16
C LYS A 121 32.87 5.30 -2.96
N LEU A 122 31.73 5.57 -3.58
CA LEU A 122 30.67 4.59 -3.73
C LEU A 122 30.74 4.07 -5.17
N ASN A 123 30.95 2.76 -5.33
CA ASN A 123 30.66 2.06 -6.58
C ASN A 123 29.15 2.17 -6.79
N HIS A 124 28.75 3.27 -7.39
CA HIS A 124 27.40 3.39 -7.84
C HIS A 124 27.29 2.32 -8.93
N GLN A 125 26.53 1.25 -8.66
CA GLN A 125 25.77 0.66 -9.74
C GLN A 125 24.82 1.77 -10.20
N ILE A 126 25.33 2.77 -10.95
CA ILE A 126 24.50 3.62 -11.81
C ILE A 126 24.10 2.63 -12.87
N GLU A 127 23.05 1.91 -12.54
CA GLU A 127 22.37 1.10 -13.51
C GLU A 127 21.99 2.08 -14.63
N SER A 128 22.57 1.88 -15.82
CA SER A 128 22.22 2.69 -17.00
C SER A 128 20.71 2.64 -17.18
N GLN A 129 20.11 3.62 -17.87
CA GLN A 129 18.66 3.58 -18.10
C GLN A 129 18.22 2.26 -18.76
N GLU A 130 19.06 1.72 -19.63
CA GLU A 130 18.87 0.43 -20.28
C GLU A 130 18.98 -0.74 -19.31
N GLN A 131 20.02 -0.80 -18.47
CA GLN A 131 20.15 -1.84 -17.44
C GLN A 131 18.95 -1.81 -16.48
N LYS A 132 18.47 -0.62 -16.10
CA LYS A 132 17.31 -0.43 -15.22
C LYS A 132 16.02 -0.92 -15.87
N LYS A 133 15.87 -0.66 -17.17
CA LYS A 133 14.76 -1.19 -17.98
C LYS A 133 14.82 -2.72 -18.02
N LEU A 134 15.97 -3.30 -18.33
CA LEU A 134 16.17 -4.76 -18.35
C LEU A 134 15.89 -5.41 -17.00
N ARG A 135 16.36 -4.83 -15.89
CA ARG A 135 16.07 -5.33 -14.54
C ARG A 135 14.59 -5.22 -14.20
N HIS A 136 13.94 -4.12 -14.53
CA HIS A 136 12.48 -3.97 -14.33
C HIS A 136 11.69 -5.00 -15.16
N GLU A 137 12.10 -5.27 -16.40
CA GLU A 137 11.50 -6.30 -17.25
C GLU A 137 11.69 -7.70 -16.66
N LYS A 138 12.90 -8.04 -16.20
CA LYS A 138 13.19 -9.30 -15.50
C LYS A 138 12.32 -9.47 -14.25
N ILE A 139 12.29 -8.46 -13.37
CA ILE A 139 11.47 -8.46 -12.15
C ILE A 139 9.98 -8.64 -12.50
N SER A 140 9.48 -7.89 -13.49
CA SER A 140 8.08 -7.98 -13.93
C SER A 140 7.73 -9.39 -14.43
N LYS A 141 8.60 -9.99 -15.24
CA LYS A 141 8.44 -11.35 -15.76
C LYS A 141 8.43 -12.37 -14.62
N THR A 142 9.43 -12.32 -13.73
CA THR A 142 9.53 -13.23 -12.57
C THR A 142 8.33 -13.10 -11.64
N ILE A 143 7.89 -11.88 -11.30
CA ILE A 143 6.71 -11.68 -10.45
C ILE A 143 5.47 -12.28 -11.11
N THR A 144 5.29 -12.04 -12.41
CA THR A 144 4.16 -12.56 -13.19
C THR A 144 4.16 -14.09 -13.20
N GLU A 145 5.31 -14.72 -13.43
CA GLU A 145 5.47 -16.18 -13.40
C GLU A 145 5.20 -16.77 -12.02
N LEU A 146 5.74 -16.17 -10.96
CA LEU A 146 5.50 -16.60 -9.58
C LEU A 146 4.02 -16.49 -9.21
N TYR A 147 3.35 -15.46 -9.71
CA TYR A 147 1.93 -15.24 -9.45
C TYR A 147 1.06 -16.28 -10.15
N THR A 148 1.31 -16.50 -11.44
CA THR A 148 0.58 -17.49 -12.26
C THR A 148 0.82 -18.92 -11.77
N LYS A 149 2.04 -19.24 -11.32
CA LYS A 149 2.35 -20.51 -10.64
C LYS A 149 1.77 -20.62 -9.22
N GLY A 150 1.14 -19.56 -8.70
CA GLY A 150 0.44 -19.58 -7.42
C GLY A 150 1.31 -19.34 -6.18
N TYR A 151 2.61 -19.06 -6.31
CA TYR A 151 3.50 -18.77 -5.18
C TYR A 151 3.05 -17.54 -4.39
N TYR A 152 2.45 -16.55 -5.07
CA TYR A 152 1.91 -15.36 -4.41
C TYR A 152 0.52 -15.53 -3.81
N LYS A 153 -0.15 -16.68 -4.00
CA LYS A 153 -1.47 -16.93 -3.40
C LYS A 153 -1.45 -16.78 -1.89
N ASN A 154 -0.30 -16.91 -1.22
CA ASN A 154 -0.13 -16.90 0.24
C ASN A 154 0.34 -15.58 0.89
N PHE A 155 0.62 -14.52 0.13
CA PHE A 155 1.31 -13.34 0.70
C PHE A 155 0.41 -12.31 1.39
N THR A 156 -0.92 -12.33 1.15
CA THR A 156 -1.84 -11.40 1.83
C THR A 156 -2.25 -11.95 3.20
N LYS A 157 -1.94 -11.21 4.28
CA LYS A 157 -2.19 -11.62 5.68
C LYS A 157 -3.67 -11.84 6.03
N LYS A 158 -4.61 -11.42 5.19
CA LYS A 158 -6.05 -11.60 5.38
C LYS A 158 -6.65 -12.15 4.09
N LYS A 159 -6.78 -13.46 4.01
CA LYS A 159 -7.47 -14.11 2.90
C LYS A 159 -8.92 -14.36 3.26
N ILE A 160 -9.79 -14.19 2.29
CA ILE A 160 -11.19 -14.57 2.41
C ILE A 160 -11.34 -15.88 1.64
N ILE A 161 -11.67 -16.95 2.36
CA ILE A 161 -11.84 -18.27 1.77
C ILE A 161 -13.28 -18.40 1.31
N TYR A 162 -13.49 -18.92 0.10
CA TYR A 162 -14.79 -19.24 -0.44
C TYR A 162 -14.77 -20.63 -1.08
N ASN A 163 -15.73 -21.47 -0.72
CA ASN A 163 -15.96 -22.74 -1.40
C ASN A 163 -16.96 -22.50 -2.51
N SER A 164 -16.45 -22.19 -3.69
CA SER A 164 -17.23 -22.03 -4.91
C SER A 164 -17.79 -23.37 -5.36
N LYS A 165 -19.04 -23.35 -5.83
CA LYS A 165 -19.66 -24.55 -6.43
C LYS A 165 -18.94 -24.98 -7.71
N SER A 166 -18.44 -24.02 -8.46
CA SER A 166 -17.81 -24.23 -9.78
C SER A 166 -16.29 -24.36 -9.72
N ASN A 167 -15.64 -23.73 -8.74
CA ASN A 167 -14.17 -23.62 -8.67
C ASN A 167 -13.54 -24.24 -7.41
N GLY A 168 -14.34 -24.84 -6.52
CA GLY A 168 -13.86 -25.36 -5.25
C GLY A 168 -13.34 -24.25 -4.33
N LYS A 169 -12.26 -24.51 -3.60
CA LYS A 169 -11.74 -23.59 -2.59
C LYS A 169 -10.90 -22.47 -3.23
N VAL A 170 -11.43 -21.24 -3.19
CA VAL A 170 -10.80 -20.03 -3.74
C VAL A 170 -10.43 -19.06 -2.61
N TYR A 171 -9.32 -18.33 -2.79
CA TYR A 171 -8.79 -17.37 -1.83
C TYR A 171 -8.81 -15.95 -2.41
N PHE A 172 -9.75 -15.13 -1.95
CA PHE A 172 -9.90 -13.75 -2.41
C PHE A 172 -9.04 -12.76 -1.62
N ARG A 173 -8.66 -11.67 -2.29
CA ARG A 173 -7.89 -10.55 -1.73
C ARG A 173 -8.77 -9.48 -1.11
N SER A 174 -10.02 -9.43 -1.51
CA SER A 174 -10.98 -8.45 -1.01
C SER A 174 -12.36 -9.04 -0.79
N LYS A 175 -13.13 -8.40 0.11
CA LYS A 175 -14.55 -8.74 0.30
C LYS A 175 -15.36 -8.48 -0.97
N TRP A 176 -14.90 -7.60 -1.86
CA TRP A 176 -15.64 -7.19 -3.05
C TRP A 176 -15.55 -8.28 -4.11
N GLU A 177 -14.37 -8.86 -4.31
CA GLU A 177 -14.19 -10.07 -5.15
C GLU A 177 -15.08 -11.22 -4.68
N LEU A 178 -15.21 -11.43 -3.36
CA LEU A 178 -16.11 -12.45 -2.82
C LEU A 178 -17.57 -12.23 -3.25
N GLU A 179 -18.07 -10.99 -3.25
CA GLU A 179 -19.46 -10.71 -3.68
C GLU A 179 -19.65 -11.03 -5.16
N VAL A 180 -18.66 -10.70 -5.99
CA VAL A 180 -18.67 -11.02 -7.42
C VAL A 180 -18.70 -12.52 -7.64
N ALA A 181 -17.84 -13.27 -6.95
CA ALA A 181 -17.80 -14.73 -7.07
C ALA A 181 -19.12 -15.39 -6.67
N LYS A 182 -19.73 -14.94 -5.56
CA LYS A 182 -21.05 -15.42 -5.11
C LYS A 182 -22.14 -15.14 -6.13
N LEU A 183 -22.13 -13.95 -6.75
CA LEU A 183 -23.06 -13.61 -7.81
C LEU A 183 -22.91 -14.56 -9.00
N LEU A 184 -21.68 -14.74 -9.49
CA LEU A 184 -21.42 -15.59 -10.65
C LEU A 184 -21.82 -17.04 -10.40
N ASP A 185 -21.50 -17.58 -9.22
CA ASP A 185 -21.93 -18.93 -8.82
C ASP A 185 -23.46 -19.04 -8.68
N LYS A 186 -24.14 -18.04 -8.09
CA LYS A 186 -25.61 -18.01 -7.99
C LYS A 186 -26.27 -17.98 -9.38
N SER A 187 -25.62 -17.34 -10.34
CA SER A 187 -26.09 -17.23 -11.73
C SER A 187 -25.62 -18.35 -12.64
N ASN A 188 -24.98 -19.41 -12.09
CA ASN A 188 -24.42 -20.52 -12.84
C ASN A 188 -23.46 -20.11 -13.98
N ILE A 189 -22.76 -18.98 -13.82
CA ILE A 189 -21.75 -18.52 -14.77
C ILE A 189 -20.42 -19.13 -14.37
N LYS A 190 -19.76 -19.88 -15.28
CA LYS A 190 -18.39 -20.36 -15.05
C LYS A 190 -17.40 -19.19 -15.08
N TRP A 191 -16.53 -19.12 -14.08
CA TRP A 191 -15.49 -18.09 -13.95
C TRP A 191 -14.18 -18.71 -13.51
N LEU A 192 -13.07 -18.04 -13.79
CA LEU A 192 -11.74 -18.37 -13.29
C LEU A 192 -11.17 -17.17 -12.52
N TYR A 193 -10.56 -17.41 -11.37
CA TYR A 193 -9.93 -16.37 -10.54
C TYR A 193 -8.46 -16.19 -10.90
N GLU A 194 -8.07 -14.96 -11.25
CA GLU A 194 -6.68 -14.61 -11.58
C GLU A 194 -5.96 -15.62 -12.51
N PRO A 195 -6.58 -16.09 -13.61
CA PRO A 195 -6.13 -17.29 -14.31
C PRO A 195 -4.85 -17.11 -15.12
N PHE A 196 -4.61 -15.92 -15.67
CA PHE A 196 -3.48 -15.65 -16.56
C PHE A 196 -3.12 -14.17 -16.56
N ALA A 197 -1.92 -13.87 -17.06
CA ALA A 197 -1.47 -12.51 -17.30
C ALA A 197 -1.71 -12.11 -18.75
N ILE A 198 -2.20 -10.89 -18.95
CA ILE A 198 -2.49 -10.30 -20.25
C ILE A 198 -1.47 -9.18 -20.49
N PRO A 199 -0.58 -9.33 -21.49
CA PRO A 199 0.31 -8.26 -21.87
C PRO A 199 -0.48 -7.18 -22.63
N TYR A 200 -0.24 -5.92 -22.27
CA TYR A 200 -0.77 -4.77 -23.01
C TYR A 200 0.26 -3.64 -23.10
N THR A 201 0.09 -2.77 -24.08
CA THR A 201 0.90 -1.57 -24.26
C THR A 201 0.03 -0.35 -24.01
N ASP A 202 0.46 0.55 -23.14
CA ASP A 202 -0.25 1.81 -22.89
C ASP A 202 0.00 2.84 -24.00
N ASP A 203 -0.71 3.97 -23.93
CA ASP A 203 -0.57 5.04 -24.92
C ASP A 203 0.84 5.67 -24.94
N ASN A 204 1.65 5.48 -23.89
CA ASN A 204 3.06 5.90 -23.82
C ASN A 204 4.03 4.83 -24.36
N LYS A 205 3.52 3.83 -25.09
CA LYS A 205 4.28 2.70 -25.65
C LYS A 205 4.98 1.83 -24.58
N LYS A 206 4.55 1.91 -23.32
CA LYS A 206 5.12 1.09 -22.24
C LYS A 206 4.39 -0.25 -22.16
N LYS A 207 5.17 -1.34 -22.09
CA LYS A 207 4.67 -2.70 -21.91
C LYS A 207 4.29 -2.95 -20.45
N HIS A 208 3.14 -3.56 -20.24
CA HIS A 208 2.60 -3.94 -18.94
C HIS A 208 2.01 -5.34 -19.01
N ASN A 209 1.96 -6.01 -17.86
CA ASN A 209 1.20 -7.24 -17.68
C ASN A 209 0.09 -6.97 -16.67
N THR A 210 -1.12 -7.43 -16.96
CA THR A 210 -2.22 -7.36 -16.00
C THR A 210 -2.84 -8.71 -15.79
N ILE A 211 -3.20 -9.00 -14.54
CA ILE A 211 -3.90 -10.22 -14.18
C ILE A 211 -5.33 -9.80 -13.84
N PRO A 212 -6.34 -10.27 -14.58
CA PRO A 212 -7.72 -9.91 -14.29
C PRO A 212 -8.17 -10.56 -12.99
N ASP A 213 -9.05 -9.90 -12.24
CA ASP A 213 -9.61 -10.50 -11.02
C ASP A 213 -10.46 -11.74 -11.38
N PHE A 214 -11.33 -11.61 -12.40
CA PHE A 214 -12.13 -12.73 -12.93
C PHE A 214 -12.06 -12.79 -14.46
N TYR A 215 -12.06 -14.01 -14.99
CA TYR A 215 -12.28 -14.30 -16.41
C TYR A 215 -13.48 -15.23 -16.59
N LEU A 216 -14.34 -14.95 -17.55
CA LEU A 216 -15.52 -15.72 -17.89
C LEU A 216 -15.30 -16.36 -19.28
N PRO A 217 -14.89 -17.64 -19.35
CA PRO A 217 -14.49 -18.27 -20.62
C PRO A 217 -15.58 -18.23 -21.68
N LYS A 218 -16.83 -18.52 -21.31
CA LYS A 218 -17.98 -18.52 -22.23
C LYS A 218 -18.14 -17.18 -22.97
N TYR A 219 -17.97 -16.07 -22.26
CA TYR A 219 -18.24 -14.74 -22.79
C TYR A 219 -16.98 -14.01 -23.27
N LYS A 220 -15.80 -14.65 -23.16
CA LYS A 220 -14.49 -14.02 -23.34
C LYS A 220 -14.37 -12.70 -22.57
N SER A 221 -14.96 -12.66 -21.37
CA SER A 221 -15.14 -11.45 -20.57
C SER A 221 -14.21 -11.42 -19.36
N ILE A 222 -13.71 -10.23 -19.03
CA ILE A 222 -12.89 -9.96 -17.86
C ILE A 222 -13.66 -9.01 -16.94
N ILE A 223 -13.71 -9.35 -15.65
CA ILE A 223 -14.22 -8.46 -14.62
C ILE A 223 -13.05 -8.05 -13.74
N GLU A 224 -12.81 -6.75 -13.68
CA GLU A 224 -11.88 -6.13 -12.74
C GLU A 224 -12.67 -5.51 -11.58
N VAL A 225 -12.30 -5.83 -10.35
CA VAL A 225 -12.93 -5.32 -9.13
C VAL A 225 -12.02 -4.29 -8.47
N LYS A 226 -12.55 -3.08 -8.21
CA LYS A 226 -11.77 -1.98 -7.61
C LYS A 226 -12.56 -1.18 -6.60
N GLY A 227 -11.86 -0.71 -5.56
CA GLY A 227 -12.36 0.23 -4.56
C GLY A 227 -12.77 1.59 -5.13
N ASP A 228 -13.59 2.36 -4.39
CA ASP A 228 -13.89 3.76 -4.72
C ASP A 228 -12.71 4.69 -4.36
N ARG A 229 -11.65 4.65 -5.18
CA ARG A 229 -10.59 5.67 -5.15
C ARG A 229 -10.40 6.24 -6.55
N LYS A 230 -10.54 7.56 -6.66
CA LYS A 230 -10.39 8.33 -7.90
C LYS A 230 -9.07 8.02 -8.64
N ASP A 231 -8.00 7.77 -7.89
CA ASP A 231 -6.67 7.44 -8.43
C ASP A 231 -6.61 6.14 -9.26
N PHE A 232 -7.62 5.28 -9.17
CA PHE A 232 -7.67 4.04 -9.95
C PHE A 232 -8.16 4.26 -11.39
N ILE A 233 -9.03 5.24 -11.62
CA ILE A 233 -9.77 5.38 -12.88
C ILE A 233 -8.83 5.73 -14.05
N SER A 234 -7.84 6.61 -13.82
CA SER A 234 -6.92 7.07 -14.88
C SER A 234 -6.07 5.93 -15.47
N ASN A 235 -5.65 4.96 -14.64
CA ASN A 235 -4.85 3.82 -15.10
C ASN A 235 -5.69 2.73 -15.78
N ILE A 236 -7.00 2.68 -15.53
CA ILE A 236 -7.87 1.62 -16.05
C ILE A 236 -8.16 1.81 -17.54
N LYS A 237 -8.25 3.04 -18.05
CA LYS A 237 -8.54 3.28 -19.47
C LYS A 237 -7.53 2.62 -20.41
N ASN A 238 -6.23 2.75 -20.11
CA ASN A 238 -5.16 2.11 -20.88
C ASN A 238 -5.22 0.58 -20.78
N LYS A 239 -5.51 0.07 -19.59
CA LYS A 239 -5.69 -1.37 -19.36
C LYS A 239 -6.87 -1.92 -20.15
N GLU A 240 -8.03 -1.26 -20.07
CA GLU A 240 -9.24 -1.63 -20.82
C GLU A 240 -8.98 -1.67 -22.33
N LYS A 241 -8.44 -0.58 -22.89
CA LYS A 241 -8.08 -0.49 -24.32
C LYS A 241 -7.15 -1.63 -24.73
N GLY A 242 -6.13 -1.89 -23.91
CA GLY A 242 -5.19 -2.98 -24.12
C GLY A 242 -5.84 -4.37 -24.13
N ILE A 243 -6.73 -4.63 -23.16
CA ILE A 243 -7.46 -5.88 -23.03
C ILE A 243 -8.45 -6.08 -24.18
N ARG A 244 -9.20 -5.04 -24.56
CA ARG A 244 -10.13 -5.08 -25.69
C ARG A 244 -9.42 -5.34 -27.01
N LYS A 245 -8.24 -4.76 -27.23
CA LYS A 245 -7.37 -5.06 -28.38
C LYS A 245 -6.91 -6.53 -28.44
N LYS A 246 -6.88 -7.23 -27.31
CA LYS A 246 -6.62 -8.68 -27.26
C LYS A 246 -7.88 -9.52 -27.49
N GLY A 247 -8.99 -8.88 -27.81
CA GLY A 247 -10.28 -9.51 -28.13
C GLY A 247 -11.06 -9.95 -26.90
N PHE A 248 -10.80 -9.40 -25.72
CA PHE A 248 -11.58 -9.66 -24.51
C PHE A 248 -12.56 -8.54 -24.23
N ASN A 249 -13.74 -8.89 -23.73
CA ASN A 249 -14.66 -7.91 -23.14
C ASN A 249 -14.15 -7.50 -21.77
N PHE A 250 -14.30 -6.22 -21.42
CA PHE A 250 -13.78 -5.68 -20.17
C PHE A 250 -14.88 -4.98 -19.37
N TYR A 251 -15.02 -5.35 -18.10
CA TYR A 251 -15.95 -4.75 -17.16
C TYR A 251 -15.19 -4.30 -15.91
N LEU A 252 -15.33 -3.03 -15.55
CA LEU A 252 -14.86 -2.50 -14.29
C LEU A 252 -16.03 -2.44 -13.30
N TRP A 253 -15.98 -3.25 -12.25
CA TRP A 253 -16.96 -3.23 -11.18
C TRP A 253 -16.37 -2.55 -9.95
N MET A 254 -16.93 -1.39 -9.62
CA MET A 254 -16.55 -0.57 -8.47
C MET A 254 -17.61 -0.66 -7.37
N GLU A 255 -17.55 0.27 -6.41
CA GLU A 255 -18.44 0.27 -5.25
C GLU A 255 -19.92 0.32 -5.65
N LYS A 256 -20.24 1.04 -6.73
CA LYS A 256 -21.61 1.15 -7.24
C LYS A 256 -22.15 -0.21 -7.65
N GLU A 257 -21.41 -0.95 -8.46
CA GLU A 257 -21.79 -2.27 -8.95
C GLU A 257 -21.88 -3.26 -7.78
N ILE A 258 -20.91 -3.25 -6.87
CA ILE A 258 -20.94 -4.11 -5.67
C ILE A 258 -22.15 -3.79 -4.77
N LYS A 259 -22.54 -2.52 -4.64
CA LYS A 259 -23.77 -2.14 -3.92
C LYS A 259 -25.02 -2.65 -4.61
N MET A 260 -25.06 -2.67 -5.95
CA MET A 260 -26.18 -3.26 -6.70
C MET A 260 -26.29 -4.76 -6.42
N ILE A 261 -25.16 -5.49 -6.39
CA ILE A 261 -25.11 -6.92 -6.03
C ILE A 261 -25.72 -7.15 -4.65
N ARG A 262 -25.29 -6.38 -3.65
CA ARG A 262 -25.78 -6.53 -2.27
C ARG A 262 -27.26 -6.22 -2.10
N LYS A 263 -27.79 -5.32 -2.92
CA LYS A 263 -29.22 -4.95 -2.93
C LYS A 263 -30.08 -5.94 -3.72
N GLY A 264 -29.49 -6.94 -4.38
CA GLY A 264 -30.21 -7.87 -5.25
C GLY A 264 -30.50 -7.34 -6.65
N ASN A 265 -30.03 -6.14 -7.00
CA ASN A 265 -30.27 -5.48 -8.29
C ASN A 265 -29.14 -5.75 -9.29
N SER A 266 -28.57 -6.96 -9.28
CA SER A 266 -27.42 -7.35 -10.11
C SER A 266 -27.79 -7.81 -11.51
N GLN A 267 -29.08 -7.94 -11.82
CA GLN A 267 -29.56 -8.51 -13.08
C GLN A 267 -29.01 -7.76 -14.31
N ILE A 268 -29.04 -6.43 -14.28
CA ILE A 268 -28.49 -5.58 -15.34
C ILE A 268 -26.98 -5.79 -15.56
N LEU A 269 -26.22 -6.13 -14.50
CA LEU A 269 -24.79 -6.42 -14.64
C LEU A 269 -24.56 -7.74 -15.39
N LEU A 270 -25.43 -8.72 -15.17
CA LEU A 270 -25.36 -10.03 -15.81
C LEU A 270 -25.84 -9.96 -17.27
N GLU A 271 -26.87 -9.16 -17.54
CA GLU A 271 -27.37 -8.91 -18.89
C GLU A 271 -26.30 -8.24 -19.75
N ASN A 272 -25.61 -7.24 -19.22
CA ASN A 272 -24.48 -6.59 -19.90
C ASN A 272 -23.34 -7.57 -20.25
N ILE A 273 -23.15 -8.65 -19.48
CA ILE A 273 -22.19 -9.70 -19.79
C ILE A 273 -22.70 -10.60 -20.92
N LYS A 274 -23.99 -10.96 -20.88
CA LYS A 274 -24.59 -11.91 -21.83
C LYS A 274 -24.83 -11.30 -23.22
N ASN A 275 -25.20 -10.03 -23.29
CA ASN A 275 -25.56 -9.39 -24.56
C ASN A 275 -24.38 -9.30 -25.55
N VAL A 276 -23.13 -9.38 -25.08
CA VAL A 276 -21.96 -9.35 -25.95
C VAL A 276 -21.77 -10.66 -26.75
N GLU A 277 -22.44 -11.75 -26.36
CA GLU A 277 -22.45 -13.01 -27.11
C GLU A 277 -23.22 -12.88 -28.43
N VAL A 278 -24.17 -11.94 -28.52
CA VAL A 278 -25.03 -11.75 -29.72
C VAL A 278 -24.27 -10.96 -30.80
N GLU A 279 -23.53 -9.92 -30.42
CA GLU A 279 -22.83 -9.04 -31.36
C GLU A 279 -21.57 -9.67 -32.01
N ASN A 280 -20.99 -10.71 -31.40
CA ASN A 280 -19.81 -11.39 -31.97
C ASN A 280 -20.17 -12.59 -32.87
N ASN A 281 -21.44 -13.00 -32.89
CA ASN A 281 -21.95 -14.10 -33.72
C ASN A 281 -22.88 -13.61 -34.85
N ALA A 282 -23.11 -12.31 -34.95
CA ALA A 282 -23.79 -11.63 -36.05
C ALA A 282 -22.75 -10.97 -36.96
#